data_AF-A0AAU0LYG6-F1
#
_entry.id   AF-A0AAU0LYG6-F1
#
_cell.length_a   1.000
_cell.length_b   1.000
_cell.length_c   1.000
_cell.angle_alpha   90.00
_cell.angle_beta   90.00
_cell.angle_gamma   90.00
#
_symmetry.space_group_name_H-M   'P 1'
#
loop_
_entity.id
_entity.type
_entity.pdbx_description
1 polymer ?
#
loop_
_entity_poly.entity_id
_entity_poly.type
_entity_poly.pdbx_seq_one_letter_code
_entity_poly.pdbx_strand_id
1 'polypeptide(L)'
;MQIYYRMLLQRISRHLSPEEVSFLMGKSFDFINKVETFKRKRTFVHDLVVMQLVLEIKSMNELMPYGIDLSSQKYTYELHVTKLGDRVIYELYKVDVEQDQKVIEFKLIDIRHDLDPYEISTIEEVKKISTLLDENIDIGYFNVEKRPDEIHNLCCAKLERYIHPKNLMKVLEDLLNRSDERKIIRKVSKYGFSYILAAPKDSTEKK
;
A
#
# COMPACT_ATOMS: atom_id res chain seq x y z
N MET A 1 10.49 17.48 3.35
CA MET A 1 9.19 17.88 2.75
C MET A 1 9.04 17.46 1.30
N GLN A 2 10.02 17.68 0.42
CA GLN A 2 9.95 17.22 -0.98
C GLN A 2 9.77 15.70 -1.14
N ILE A 3 10.34 14.88 -0.24
CA ILE A 3 10.10 13.40 -0.23
C ILE A 3 8.61 13.08 -0.12
N TYR A 4 7.91 13.72 0.82
CA TYR A 4 6.49 13.46 1.09
C TYR A 4 5.59 13.87 -0.07
N TYR A 5 5.84 15.05 -0.66
CA TYR A 5 5.13 15.49 -1.87
C TYR A 5 5.29 14.47 -3.00
N ARG A 6 6.51 14.01 -3.23
CA ARG A 6 6.79 13.05 -4.30
C ARG A 6 6.17 11.68 -4.03
N MET A 7 6.15 11.22 -2.77
CA MET A 7 5.45 10.00 -2.40
C MET A 7 3.95 10.07 -2.69
N LEU A 8 3.30 11.14 -2.24
CA LEU A 8 1.87 11.40 -2.50
C LEU A 8 1.60 11.50 -4.00
N LEU A 9 2.41 12.27 -4.73
CA LEU A 9 2.27 12.43 -6.18
C LEU A 9 2.42 11.10 -6.91
N GLN A 10 3.42 10.29 -6.57
CA GLN A 10 3.63 8.98 -7.19
C GLN A 10 2.48 8.03 -6.90
N ARG A 11 2.02 7.95 -5.65
CA ARG A 11 0.84 7.15 -5.30
C ARG A 11 -0.40 7.57 -6.12
N ILE A 12 -0.70 8.87 -6.17
CA ILE A 12 -1.85 9.42 -6.89
C ILE A 12 -1.73 9.12 -8.39
N SER A 13 -0.53 9.27 -8.98
CA SER A 13 -0.30 8.98 -10.40
C SER A 13 -0.53 7.52 -10.77
N ARG A 14 -0.40 6.61 -9.79
CA ARG A 14 -0.69 5.18 -9.94
C ARG A 14 -2.14 4.82 -9.61
N HIS A 15 -2.98 5.79 -9.24
CA HIS A 15 -4.36 5.57 -8.80
C HIS A 15 -4.47 4.58 -7.63
N LEU A 16 -3.49 4.58 -6.73
CA LEU A 16 -3.45 3.70 -5.57
C LEU A 16 -3.94 4.43 -4.32
N SER A 17 -4.75 3.78 -3.49
CA SER A 17 -5.06 4.28 -2.16
C SER A 17 -3.88 4.10 -1.19
N PRO A 18 -3.82 4.87 -0.09
CA PRO A 18 -2.83 4.65 0.97
C PRO A 18 -2.88 3.22 1.54
N GLU A 19 -4.06 2.63 1.62
CA GLU A 19 -4.27 1.27 2.11
C GLU A 19 -3.69 0.23 1.15
N GLU A 20 -3.92 0.37 -0.15
CA GLU A 20 -3.38 -0.53 -1.18
C GLU A 20 -1.85 -0.50 -1.22
N VAL A 21 -1.24 0.68 -1.15
CA VAL A 21 0.23 0.78 -1.07
C VAL A 21 0.73 0.12 0.21
N SER A 22 0.06 0.34 1.35
CA SER A 22 0.44 -0.31 2.61
C SER A 22 0.35 -1.84 2.52
N PHE A 23 -0.72 -2.36 1.90
CA PHE A 23 -0.89 -3.78 1.62
C PHE A 23 0.24 -4.32 0.76
N LEU A 24 0.54 -3.69 -0.40
CA LEU A 24 1.60 -4.14 -1.29
C LEU A 24 2.98 -4.13 -0.60
N MET A 25 3.23 -3.17 0.28
CA MET A 25 4.44 -3.15 1.10
C MET A 25 4.48 -4.21 2.21
N GLY A 26 3.41 -4.98 2.41
CA GLY A 26 3.25 -5.90 3.53
C GLY A 26 3.19 -5.19 4.89
N LYS A 27 2.77 -3.93 4.96
CA LYS A 27 2.68 -3.16 6.22
C LYS A 27 1.25 -3.09 6.73
N SER A 28 1.05 -2.63 7.97
CA SER A 28 -0.30 -2.35 8.48
C SER A 28 -1.07 -1.48 7.49
N PHE A 29 -2.36 -1.75 7.27
CA PHE A 29 -3.16 -1.05 6.24
C PHE A 29 -3.22 0.47 6.41
N ASP A 30 -2.92 0.98 7.60
CA ASP A 30 -2.82 2.42 7.89
C ASP A 30 -1.40 3.00 7.79
N PHE A 31 -0.41 2.22 7.36
CA PHE A 31 1.01 2.62 7.37
C PHE A 31 1.26 3.85 6.52
N ILE A 32 0.91 3.82 5.23
CA ILE A 32 1.10 4.95 4.31
C ILE A 32 0.24 6.12 4.73
N ASN A 33 -1.00 5.90 5.17
CA ASN A 33 -1.84 6.97 5.69
C ASN A 33 -1.14 7.71 6.85
N LYS A 34 -0.55 6.99 7.80
CA LYS A 34 0.22 7.61 8.90
C LYS A 34 1.48 8.34 8.42
N VAL A 35 2.11 7.87 7.34
CA VAL A 35 3.28 8.55 6.74
C VAL A 35 2.84 9.83 6.04
N GLU A 36 1.78 9.79 5.23
CA GLU A 36 1.25 10.92 4.47
C GLU A 36 0.67 12.00 5.40
N THR A 37 0.04 11.62 6.51
CA THR A 37 -0.52 12.59 7.47
C THR A 37 0.46 12.98 8.58
N PHE A 38 1.76 12.72 8.42
CA PHE A 38 2.82 13.02 9.41
C PHE A 38 2.59 12.46 10.83
N LYS A 39 1.72 11.45 10.98
CA LYS A 39 1.45 10.78 12.27
C LYS A 39 2.58 9.82 12.65
N ARG A 40 3.45 9.46 11.69
CA ARG A 40 4.64 8.63 11.90
C ARG A 40 5.89 9.51 11.96
N LYS A 41 6.59 9.47 13.10
CA LYS A 41 7.81 10.29 13.33
C LYS A 41 9.07 9.74 12.63
N ARG A 42 9.10 8.45 12.29
CA ARG A 42 10.28 7.78 11.73
C ARG A 42 9.88 6.80 10.62
N THR A 43 10.50 6.96 9.46
CA THR A 43 10.44 6.03 8.33
C THR A 43 11.84 5.48 8.13
N PHE A 44 11.99 4.16 8.06
CA PHE A 44 13.30 3.54 7.92
C PHE A 44 13.70 3.44 6.44
N VAL A 45 15.00 3.33 6.16
CA VAL A 45 15.50 3.16 4.77
C VAL A 45 14.87 1.95 4.08
N HIS A 46 14.69 0.84 4.79
CA HIS A 46 14.02 -0.34 4.22
C HIS A 46 12.58 -0.05 3.80
N ASP A 47 11.84 0.80 4.54
CA ASP A 47 10.48 1.19 4.16
C ASP A 47 10.50 1.99 2.86
N LEU A 48 11.49 2.87 2.67
CA LEU A 48 11.66 3.64 1.45
C LEU A 48 12.02 2.77 0.24
N VAL A 49 12.86 1.76 0.42
CA VAL A 49 13.23 0.81 -0.65
C VAL A 49 12.01 -0.02 -1.07
N VAL A 50 11.24 -0.56 -0.12
CA VAL A 50 10.01 -1.31 -0.44
C VAL A 50 8.99 -0.41 -1.12
N MET A 51 8.85 0.83 -0.65
CA MET A 51 7.97 1.81 -1.27
C MET A 51 8.38 2.17 -2.70
N GLN A 52 9.68 2.33 -2.95
CA GLN A 52 10.21 2.55 -4.29
C GLN A 52 9.79 1.42 -5.25
N LEU A 53 9.90 0.16 -4.80
CA LEU A 53 9.49 -1.01 -5.58
C LEU A 53 7.98 -1.01 -5.85
N VAL A 54 7.17 -0.84 -4.80
CA VAL A 54 5.70 -0.86 -4.89
C VAL A 54 5.15 0.29 -5.74
N LEU A 55 5.79 1.46 -5.70
CA LEU A 55 5.39 2.61 -6.51
C LEU A 55 6.09 2.65 -7.87
N GLU A 56 6.86 1.61 -8.25
CA GLU A 56 7.59 1.55 -9.52
C GLU A 56 8.47 2.78 -9.79
N ILE A 57 9.06 3.33 -8.74
CA ILE A 57 9.92 4.51 -8.81
C ILE A 57 11.29 4.08 -9.33
N LYS A 58 11.75 4.68 -10.43
CA LYS A 58 12.96 4.23 -11.15
C LYS A 58 14.24 4.40 -10.32
N SER A 59 14.27 5.38 -9.42
CA SER A 59 15.45 5.64 -8.59
C SER A 59 15.08 6.22 -7.23
N MET A 60 15.81 5.83 -6.19
CA MET A 60 15.73 6.48 -4.87
C MET A 60 16.01 7.98 -4.93
N ASN A 61 16.76 8.46 -5.93
CA ASN A 61 17.01 9.89 -6.16
C ASN A 61 15.73 10.63 -6.59
N GLU A 62 14.73 9.94 -7.12
CA GLU A 62 13.43 10.53 -7.41
C GLU A 62 12.62 10.74 -6.14
N LEU A 63 12.88 9.97 -5.07
CA LEU A 63 12.28 10.17 -3.75
C LEU A 63 13.07 11.16 -2.89
N MET A 64 14.41 11.12 -2.94
CA MET A 64 15.31 11.93 -2.11
C MET A 64 15.65 13.28 -2.78
N PRO A 65 15.32 14.42 -2.17
CA PRO A 65 15.74 15.71 -2.70
C PRO A 65 17.25 15.91 -2.50
N TYR A 66 17.93 16.38 -3.54
CA TYR A 66 19.30 16.85 -3.42
C TYR A 66 19.34 18.21 -2.70
N GLY A 67 20.20 18.35 -1.70
CA GLY A 67 20.66 19.66 -1.21
C GLY A 67 19.71 20.45 -0.29
N ILE A 68 18.88 19.81 0.52
CA ILE A 68 18.10 20.54 1.54
C ILE A 68 18.92 20.70 2.82
N ASP A 69 19.30 21.93 3.13
CA ASP A 69 19.85 22.30 4.44
C ASP A 69 18.75 22.22 5.50
N LEU A 70 18.80 21.18 6.33
CA LEU A 70 17.82 20.89 7.39
C LEU A 70 17.94 21.85 8.59
N SER A 71 18.91 22.77 8.58
CA SER A 71 19.28 23.61 9.72
C SER A 71 18.41 24.86 9.94
N SER A 72 17.50 25.21 9.03
CA SER A 72 16.64 26.41 9.17
C SER A 72 15.18 26.05 9.49
N GLN A 73 14.94 25.49 10.68
CA GLN A 73 13.58 25.19 11.18
C GLN A 73 12.84 26.44 11.69
N LYS A 74 12.50 27.38 10.80
CA LYS A 74 11.53 28.46 11.10
C LYS A 74 10.08 28.12 10.73
N TYR A 75 9.87 26.99 10.07
CA TYR A 75 8.59 26.65 9.45
C TYR A 75 8.01 25.34 9.98
N THR A 76 6.71 25.35 10.28
CA THR A 76 5.90 24.15 10.48
C THR A 76 5.09 23.86 9.22
N TYR A 77 4.57 22.64 9.09
CA TYR A 77 3.80 22.21 7.93
C TYR A 77 2.49 21.56 8.37
N GLU A 78 1.42 21.90 7.66
CA GLU A 78 0.08 21.39 7.94
C GLU A 78 -0.53 20.81 6.67
N LEU A 79 -0.91 19.53 6.71
CA LEU A 79 -1.64 18.88 5.62
C LEU A 79 -3.14 18.94 5.90
N HIS A 80 -3.86 19.64 5.04
CA HIS A 80 -5.31 19.66 5.03
C HIS A 80 -5.82 18.67 3.99
N VAL A 81 -6.76 17.81 4.40
CA VAL A 81 -7.37 16.82 3.52
C VAL A 81 -8.86 17.10 3.44
N THR A 82 -9.35 17.44 2.26
CA THR A 82 -10.77 17.71 2.00
C THR A 82 -11.35 16.60 1.15
N LYS A 83 -12.33 15.88 1.71
CA LYS A 83 -13.07 14.83 1.01
C LYS A 83 -14.32 15.44 0.37
N LEU A 84 -14.39 15.44 -0.95
CA LEU A 84 -15.58 15.85 -1.72
C LEU A 84 -16.34 14.61 -2.23
N GLY A 85 -17.47 14.82 -2.89
CA GLY A 85 -18.31 13.72 -3.40
C GLY A 85 -17.57 12.76 -4.33
N ASP A 86 -16.77 13.29 -5.25
CA ASP A 86 -16.10 12.54 -6.33
C ASP A 86 -14.56 12.47 -6.19
N ARG A 87 -13.96 13.33 -5.35
CA ARG A 87 -12.51 13.48 -5.23
C ARG A 87 -12.03 13.75 -3.81
N VAL A 88 -10.74 13.60 -3.60
CA VAL A 88 -10.03 14.00 -2.38
C VAL A 88 -9.01 15.07 -2.75
N ILE A 89 -8.94 16.15 -1.97
CA ILE A 89 -8.00 17.24 -2.18
C ILE A 89 -7.03 17.26 -1.01
N TYR A 90 -5.74 17.26 -1.33
CA TYR A 90 -4.64 17.40 -0.38
C TYR A 90 -4.00 18.78 -0.56
N GLU A 91 -4.02 19.61 0.49
CA GLU A 91 -3.39 20.93 0.51
C GLU A 91 -2.33 20.94 1.60
N LEU A 92 -1.06 21.09 1.22
CA LEU A 92 0.01 21.28 2.18
C LEU A 92 0.31 22.76 2.32
N TYR A 93 0.25 23.22 3.56
CA TYR A 93 0.62 24.57 3.93
C TYR A 93 1.97 24.59 4.62
N LYS A 94 2.80 25.57 4.25
CA LYS A 94 3.97 26.01 5.02
C LYS A 94 3.54 27.16 5.91
N VAL A 95 3.78 27.02 7.21
CA VAL A 95 3.41 27.98 8.24
C VAL A 95 4.68 28.59 8.82
N ASP A 96 4.84 29.89 8.66
CA ASP A 96 5.86 30.67 9.37
C ASP A 96 5.36 30.96 10.78
N VAL A 97 6.00 30.34 11.77
CA VAL A 97 5.58 30.44 13.17
C VAL A 97 5.88 31.82 13.75
N GLU A 98 6.86 32.54 13.21
CA GLU A 98 7.24 33.88 13.69
C GLU A 98 6.35 34.97 13.10
N GLN A 99 5.89 34.80 11.86
CA GLN A 99 5.13 35.81 11.12
C GLN A 99 3.62 35.53 11.00
N ASP A 100 3.16 34.40 11.54
CA ASP A 100 1.78 33.89 11.39
C ASP A 100 1.31 33.86 9.92
N GLN A 101 2.25 33.59 9.01
CA GLN A 101 1.98 33.51 7.58
C GLN A 101 1.80 32.06 7.15
N LYS A 102 0.72 31.81 6.40
CA LYS A 102 0.38 30.50 5.87
C LYS A 102 0.36 30.52 4.35
N VAL A 103 1.25 29.76 3.71
CA VAL A 103 1.38 29.69 2.25
C VAL A 103 1.12 28.27 1.79
N ILE A 104 0.33 28.10 0.73
CA ILE A 104 0.13 26.79 0.09
C ILE A 104 1.41 26.41 -0.66
N GLU A 105 2.05 25.33 -0.24
CA GLU A 105 3.21 24.75 -0.94
C GLU A 105 2.77 23.92 -2.14
N PHE A 106 1.71 23.11 -1.96
CA PHE A 106 1.12 22.35 -3.06
C PHE A 106 -0.34 22.00 -2.82
N LYS A 107 -1.02 21.69 -3.92
CA LYS A 107 -2.36 21.12 -3.95
C LYS A 107 -2.40 19.94 -4.91
N LEU A 108 -2.82 18.79 -4.40
CA LEU A 108 -2.99 17.56 -5.18
C LEU A 108 -4.45 17.11 -5.14
N ILE A 109 -4.93 16.57 -6.27
CA ILE A 109 -6.29 16.03 -6.41
C ILE A 109 -6.16 14.53 -6.66
N ASP A 110 -6.87 13.75 -5.86
CA ASP A 110 -6.95 12.29 -5.94
C ASP A 110 -8.41 11.87 -6.13
N ILE A 111 -8.61 10.63 -6.55
CA ILE A 111 -9.93 10.03 -6.69
C ILE A 111 -10.47 9.56 -5.33
N ARG A 112 -11.77 9.28 -5.28
CA ARG A 112 -12.42 8.59 -4.16
C ARG A 112 -12.24 7.09 -4.28
N HIS A 113 -11.20 6.57 -3.62
CA HIS A 113 -10.86 5.13 -3.62
C HIS A 113 -11.92 4.22 -2.97
N ASP A 114 -12.80 4.80 -2.14
CA ASP A 114 -13.95 4.12 -1.52
C ASP A 114 -15.17 4.00 -2.44
N LEU A 115 -15.13 4.58 -3.64
CA LEU A 115 -16.15 4.42 -4.66
C LEU A 115 -15.68 3.41 -5.72
N ASP A 116 -16.54 2.48 -6.09
CA ASP A 116 -16.28 1.56 -7.21
C ASP A 116 -17.22 1.89 -8.38
N PRO A 117 -16.77 2.70 -9.35
CA PRO A 117 -17.59 3.03 -10.50
C PRO A 117 -17.74 1.86 -11.51
N TYR A 118 -17.03 0.73 -11.32
CA TYR A 118 -16.95 -0.36 -12.30
C TYR A 118 -17.21 -1.75 -11.69
N GLU A 119 -18.29 -1.89 -10.92
CA GLU A 119 -18.62 -3.12 -10.18
C GLU A 119 -18.53 -4.42 -11.01
N ILE A 120 -19.04 -4.43 -12.25
CA ILE A 120 -19.02 -5.62 -13.11
C ILE A 120 -17.57 -6.05 -13.43
N SER A 121 -16.72 -5.08 -13.78
CA SER A 121 -15.30 -5.34 -14.04
C SER A 121 -14.58 -5.83 -12.78
N THR A 122 -14.94 -5.28 -11.62
CA THR A 122 -14.41 -5.71 -10.33
C THR A 122 -14.76 -7.17 -10.03
N ILE A 123 -16.02 -7.59 -10.26
CA ILE A 123 -16.46 -8.98 -10.03
C ILE A 123 -15.68 -9.95 -10.92
N GLU A 124 -15.52 -9.63 -12.21
CA GLU A 124 -14.78 -10.47 -13.13
C GLU A 124 -13.29 -10.57 -12.76
N GLU A 125 -12.69 -9.46 -12.33
CA GLU A 125 -11.31 -9.42 -11.85
C GLU A 125 -11.10 -10.28 -10.60
N VAL A 126 -11.94 -10.11 -9.58
CA VAL A 126 -11.92 -10.91 -8.35
C VAL A 126 -12.05 -12.41 -8.66
N LYS A 127 -12.97 -12.79 -9.55
CA LYS A 127 -13.14 -14.21 -9.94
C LYS A 127 -11.89 -14.78 -10.60
N LYS A 128 -11.28 -14.04 -11.54
CA LYS A 128 -10.05 -14.47 -12.23
C LYS A 128 -8.87 -14.60 -11.26
N ILE A 129 -8.71 -13.67 -10.32
CA ILE A 129 -7.69 -13.75 -9.27
C ILE A 129 -7.93 -14.98 -8.39
N SER A 130 -9.17 -15.20 -7.94
CA SER A 130 -9.50 -16.35 -7.07
C SER A 130 -9.14 -17.67 -7.73
N THR A 131 -9.56 -17.88 -8.98
CA THR A 131 -9.22 -19.10 -9.73
C THR A 131 -7.71 -19.29 -9.85
N LEU A 132 -6.98 -18.23 -10.22
CA LEU A 132 -5.53 -18.29 -10.32
C LEU A 132 -4.85 -18.64 -8.99
N LEU A 133 -5.29 -18.02 -7.88
CA LEU A 133 -4.68 -18.29 -6.58
C LEU A 133 -5.00 -19.69 -6.08
N ASP A 134 -6.19 -20.22 -6.35
CA ASP A 134 -6.54 -21.62 -6.05
C ASP A 134 -5.63 -22.61 -6.79
N GLU A 135 -5.43 -22.39 -8.10
CA GLU A 135 -4.48 -23.20 -8.88
C GLU A 135 -3.05 -23.09 -8.35
N ASN A 136 -2.63 -21.90 -7.92
CA ASN A 136 -1.29 -21.68 -7.35
C ASN A 136 -1.12 -22.33 -5.97
N ILE A 137 -2.18 -22.43 -5.18
CA ILE A 137 -2.19 -23.20 -3.93
C ILE A 137 -1.95 -24.69 -4.25
N ASP A 138 -2.67 -25.25 -5.22
CA ASP A 138 -2.57 -26.67 -5.58
C ASP A 138 -1.17 -27.07 -6.07
N ILE A 139 -0.45 -26.18 -6.76
CA ILE A 139 0.95 -26.42 -7.19
C ILE A 139 2.00 -26.07 -6.13
N GLY A 140 1.57 -25.68 -4.92
CA GLY A 140 2.45 -25.42 -3.79
C GLY A 140 3.13 -24.05 -3.78
N TYR A 141 2.61 -23.05 -4.51
CA TYR A 141 3.17 -21.69 -4.50
C TYR A 141 3.22 -21.10 -3.08
N PHE A 142 2.19 -21.36 -2.27
CA PHE A 142 2.08 -20.88 -0.90
C PHE A 142 2.75 -21.80 0.14
N ASN A 143 3.55 -22.81 -0.27
CA ASN A 143 4.31 -23.65 0.66
C ASN A 143 5.45 -22.89 1.35
N VAL A 144 5.82 -21.73 0.81
CA VAL A 144 6.76 -20.77 1.40
C VAL A 144 6.07 -19.42 1.57
N GLU A 145 6.62 -18.57 2.42
CA GLU A 145 6.11 -17.23 2.62
C GLU A 145 6.13 -16.42 1.32
N LYS A 146 5.02 -15.74 1.03
CA LYS A 146 4.82 -14.85 -0.11
C LYS A 146 4.42 -13.47 0.36
N ARG A 147 5.16 -12.45 -0.06
CA ARG A 147 4.78 -11.07 0.21
C ARG A 147 3.62 -10.64 -0.69
N PRO A 148 2.84 -9.65 -0.26
CA PRO A 148 1.72 -9.12 -1.05
C PRO A 148 2.12 -8.65 -2.45
N ASP A 149 3.25 -7.95 -2.59
CA ASP A 149 3.76 -7.48 -3.88
C ASP A 149 4.17 -8.64 -4.80
N GLU A 150 4.70 -9.74 -4.25
CA GLU A 150 5.04 -10.93 -5.04
C GLU A 150 3.78 -11.61 -5.61
N ILE A 151 2.73 -11.71 -4.78
CA ILE A 151 1.45 -12.28 -5.20
C ILE A 151 0.78 -11.37 -6.25
N HIS A 152 0.85 -10.05 -6.05
CA HIS A 152 0.32 -9.06 -6.99
C HIS A 152 1.02 -9.14 -8.34
N ASN A 153 2.36 -9.19 -8.35
CA ASN A 153 3.17 -9.34 -9.54
C ASN A 153 2.87 -10.66 -10.27
N LEU A 154 2.70 -11.76 -9.54
CA LEU A 154 2.27 -13.05 -10.12
C LEU A 154 0.91 -12.90 -10.82
N CYS A 155 -0.07 -12.28 -10.16
CA CYS A 155 -1.41 -12.10 -10.73
C CYS A 155 -1.35 -11.23 -11.99
N CYS A 156 -0.60 -10.12 -11.95
CA CYS A 156 -0.46 -9.24 -13.10
C CYS A 156 0.20 -9.95 -14.30
N ALA A 157 1.26 -10.73 -14.02
CA ALA A 157 1.97 -11.48 -15.06
C ALA A 157 1.12 -12.60 -15.66
N LYS A 158 0.44 -13.40 -14.83
CA LYS A 158 -0.34 -14.57 -15.27
C LYS A 158 -1.68 -14.21 -15.94
N LEU A 159 -2.27 -13.08 -15.55
CA LEU A 159 -3.52 -12.58 -16.16
C LEU A 159 -3.26 -11.57 -17.29
N GLU A 160 -1.99 -11.31 -17.62
CA GLU A 160 -1.54 -10.40 -18.68
C GLU A 160 -2.18 -9.00 -18.61
N ARG A 161 -2.44 -8.52 -17.40
CA ARG A 161 -3.07 -7.23 -17.16
C ARG A 161 -2.74 -6.70 -15.78
N TYR A 162 -2.84 -5.39 -15.60
CA TYR A 162 -2.77 -4.80 -14.28
C TYR A 162 -3.96 -5.25 -13.43
N ILE A 163 -3.69 -5.66 -12.21
CA ILE A 163 -4.70 -6.06 -11.22
C ILE A 163 -4.79 -4.98 -10.15
N HIS A 164 -6.00 -4.57 -9.78
CA HIS A 164 -6.17 -3.59 -8.72
C HIS A 164 -5.85 -4.24 -7.36
N PRO A 165 -4.92 -3.67 -6.56
CA PRO A 165 -4.54 -4.29 -5.30
C PRO A 165 -5.72 -4.48 -4.34
N LYS A 166 -6.70 -3.56 -4.30
CA LYS A 166 -7.94 -3.73 -3.52
C LYS A 166 -8.70 -5.02 -3.84
N ASN A 167 -8.67 -5.47 -5.09
CA ASN A 167 -9.37 -6.69 -5.52
C ASN A 167 -8.59 -7.95 -5.12
N LEU A 168 -7.26 -7.90 -5.19
CA LEU A 168 -6.41 -8.94 -4.63
C LEU A 168 -6.56 -9.05 -3.10
N MET A 169 -6.64 -7.90 -2.40
CA MET A 169 -6.87 -7.88 -0.95
C MET A 169 -8.15 -8.62 -0.57
N LYS A 170 -9.26 -8.38 -1.29
CA LYS A 170 -10.54 -9.08 -1.09
C LYS A 170 -10.39 -10.60 -1.23
N VAL A 171 -9.76 -11.07 -2.31
CA VAL A 171 -9.56 -12.51 -2.53
C VAL A 171 -8.68 -13.12 -1.44
N LEU A 172 -7.61 -12.45 -1.04
CA LEU A 172 -6.74 -12.94 0.04
C LEU A 172 -7.47 -12.97 1.39
N GLU A 173 -8.37 -12.01 1.66
CA GLU A 173 -9.22 -12.04 2.85
C GLU A 173 -10.17 -13.24 2.85
N ASP A 174 -10.77 -13.56 1.70
CA ASP A 174 -11.58 -14.78 1.56
C ASP A 174 -10.74 -16.04 1.82
N LEU A 175 -9.53 -16.13 1.28
CA LEU A 175 -8.60 -17.24 1.49
C LEU A 175 -8.16 -17.36 2.97
N LEU A 176 -7.98 -16.24 3.67
CA LEU A 176 -7.69 -16.21 5.12
C LEU A 176 -8.87 -16.74 5.95
N ASN A 177 -10.10 -16.52 5.48
CA ASN A 177 -11.34 -16.88 6.17
C ASN A 177 -11.81 -18.30 5.87
N ARG A 178 -11.20 -19.01 4.91
CA ARG A 178 -11.50 -20.42 4.62
C ARG A 178 -11.29 -21.33 5.83
N SER A 179 -12.03 -22.43 5.85
CA SER A 179 -11.95 -23.51 6.85
C SER A 179 -11.34 -24.81 6.31
N ASP A 180 -11.02 -24.86 5.01
CA ASP A 180 -10.47 -26.01 4.33
C ASP A 180 -8.92 -26.04 4.33
N GLU A 181 -8.34 -27.07 3.72
CA GLU A 181 -6.88 -27.27 3.58
C GLU A 181 -6.20 -26.21 2.69
N ARG A 182 -6.99 -25.45 1.92
CA ARG A 182 -6.51 -24.36 1.07
C ARG A 182 -6.44 -23.02 1.80
N LYS A 183 -6.80 -22.99 3.08
CA LYS A 183 -6.68 -21.82 3.93
C LYS A 183 -5.24 -21.32 3.95
N ILE A 184 -5.04 -20.03 3.68
CA ILE A 184 -3.76 -19.36 3.93
C ILE A 184 -3.79 -18.66 5.29
N ILE A 185 -2.63 -18.38 5.85
CA ILE A 185 -2.46 -17.58 7.06
C ILE A 185 -1.58 -16.36 6.79
N ARG A 186 -1.85 -15.27 7.49
CA ARG A 186 -1.01 -14.07 7.48
C ARG A 186 0.04 -14.18 8.58
N LYS A 187 1.31 -14.31 8.20
CA LYS A 187 2.43 -14.32 9.13
C LYS A 187 2.97 -12.91 9.30
N VAL A 188 2.97 -12.41 10.54
CA VAL A 188 3.46 -11.06 10.86
C VAL A 188 4.90 -11.14 11.36
N SER A 189 5.74 -10.23 10.88
CA SER A 189 7.13 -10.05 11.26
C SER A 189 7.40 -8.58 11.62
N LYS A 190 8.62 -8.30 12.10
CA LYS A 190 9.08 -6.93 12.34
C LYS A 190 9.05 -6.06 11.07
N TYR A 191 9.24 -6.67 9.90
CA TYR A 191 9.36 -5.94 8.63
C TYR A 191 8.05 -5.83 7.85
N GLY A 192 6.99 -6.49 8.31
CA GLY A 192 5.71 -6.55 7.61
C GLY A 192 5.07 -7.92 7.73
N PHE A 193 4.12 -8.23 6.86
CA PHE A 193 3.45 -9.52 6.80
C PHE A 193 3.63 -10.21 5.45
N SER A 194 3.53 -11.53 5.49
CA SER A 194 3.52 -12.44 4.35
C SER A 194 2.34 -13.40 4.46
N TYR A 195 2.05 -14.10 3.38
CA TYR A 195 1.06 -15.17 3.32
C TYR A 195 1.75 -16.52 3.12
N ILE A 196 1.25 -17.54 3.80
CA ILE A 196 1.71 -18.93 3.67
C ILE A 196 0.51 -19.85 3.83
N LEU A 197 0.55 -21.04 3.23
CA LEU A 197 -0.48 -22.06 3.41
C LEU A 197 -0.56 -22.46 4.89
N ALA A 198 -1.76 -22.64 5.42
CA ALA A 198 -1.94 -23.17 6.76
C ALA A 198 -1.38 -24.61 6.80
N ALA A 199 -0.58 -24.93 7.82
CA ALA A 199 -0.20 -26.32 8.05
C ALA A 199 -1.48 -27.15 8.31
N PRO A 200 -1.56 -28.41 7.83
CA PRO A 200 -2.64 -29.32 8.18
C PRO A 200 -2.79 -29.36 9.71
N LYS A 201 -4.03 -29.24 10.21
CA LYS A 201 -4.31 -29.45 11.63
C LYS A 201 -4.19 -30.94 11.94
N ASP A 202 -2.98 -31.46 12.08
CA ASP A 202 -2.72 -32.74 12.75
C ASP A 202 -1.34 -32.76 13.38
N SER A 203 -1.30 -32.46 14.69
CA SER A 203 -0.44 -33.08 15.72
C SER A 203 -0.26 -32.15 16.94
N THR A 204 -1.36 -31.78 17.61
CA THR A 204 -1.29 -31.66 19.08
C THR A 204 -1.40 -33.06 19.66
N GLU A 205 -0.35 -33.88 19.48
CA GLU A 205 -0.10 -34.95 20.43
C GLU A 205 0.48 -34.29 21.68
N LYS A 206 -0.33 -34.28 22.74
CA LYS A 206 0.18 -34.11 24.09
C LYS A 206 1.25 -35.18 24.33
N LYS A 207 2.46 -34.74 24.67
CA LYS A 207 3.39 -35.51 25.50
C LYS A 207 3.72 -34.69 26.72
#